data_AF-A0A2S5GQX4-F1
#
_entry.id   AF-A0A2S5GQX4-F1
#
_cell.length_a   1.000
_cell.length_b   1.000
_cell.length_c   1.000
_cell.angle_alpha   90.00
_cell.angle_beta   90.00
_cell.angle_gamma   90.00
#
_symmetry.space_group_name_H-M   'P 1'
#
loop_
_entity.id
_entity.type
_entity.pdbx_description
1 polymer ?
#
loop_
_entity_poly.entity_id
_entity_poly.type
_entity_poly.pdbx_seq_one_letter_code
_entity_poly.pdbx_strand_id
1 'polypeptide(L)' 'MEVTNEWLLRWQTAGGGYNQKQLALLGVPWPPKRGWKHDVLDTEIPDDVARAFQVLAGHRSSGQGQAGA' A
#
# COMPACT_ATOMS: atom_id res chain seq x y z
N MET A 1 11.32 -4.46 -7.62
CA MET A 1 11.52 -3.55 -6.47
C MET A 1 11.30 -4.33 -5.19
N GLU A 2 12.24 -4.29 -4.24
CA GLU A 2 12.12 -5.06 -2.98
C GLU A 2 11.29 -4.31 -1.93
N VAL A 3 10.35 -5.01 -1.31
CA VAL A 3 9.53 -4.47 -0.22
C VAL A 3 10.32 -4.55 1.09
N THR A 4 10.83 -3.40 1.53
CA THR A 4 11.50 -3.27 2.83
C THR A 4 10.61 -2.61 3.88
N ASN A 5 10.94 -2.83 5.16
CA ASN A 5 10.19 -2.22 6.26
C ASN A 5 10.27 -0.69 6.20
N GLU A 6 11.42 -0.14 5.85
CA GLU A 6 11.61 1.30 5.67
C GLU A 6 10.75 1.85 4.54
N TRP A 7 10.67 1.14 3.41
CA TRP A 7 9.82 1.54 2.29
C TRP A 7 8.34 1.53 2.67
N LEU A 8 7.87 0.47 3.34
CA LEU A 8 6.51 0.41 3.86
C LEU A 8 6.23 1.60 4.78
N LEU A 9 7.11 1.84 5.77
CA LEU A 9 6.95 2.94 6.73
C LEU A 9 6.93 4.32 6.06
N ARG A 10 7.72 4.52 5.01
CA ARG A 10 7.79 5.77 4.24
C ARG A 10 6.48 6.08 3.53
N TRP A 11 5.77 5.05 3.06
CA TRP A 11 4.54 5.17 2.29
C TRP A 11 3.31 4.78 3.10
N GLN A 12 3.35 5.05 4.41
CA GLN A 12 2.17 5.02 5.26
C GLN A 12 1.25 6.19 4.95
N THR A 13 -0.03 5.99 5.19
CA THR A 13 -1.00 7.09 5.20
C THR A 13 -0.70 8.06 6.34
N ALA A 14 -1.22 9.28 6.25
CA ALA A 14 -1.09 10.30 7.31
C ALA A 14 -1.56 9.84 8.70
N GLY A 15 -2.40 8.80 8.79
CA GLY A 15 -2.83 8.20 10.05
C GLY A 15 -1.91 7.10 10.59
N GLY A 16 -0.75 6.86 9.97
CA GLY A 16 0.18 5.80 10.36
C GLY A 16 -0.25 4.38 9.98
N GLY A 17 -1.22 4.24 9.06
CA GLY A 17 -1.75 2.94 8.60
C GLY A 17 -1.65 2.76 7.08
N TYR A 18 -2.20 1.65 6.58
CA TYR A 18 -2.26 1.33 5.15
C TYR A 18 -3.71 1.12 4.71
N ASN A 19 -4.03 1.53 3.49
CA ASN A 19 -5.36 1.36 2.92
C ASN A 19 -5.56 -0.06 2.40
N GLN A 20 -6.81 -0.54 2.33
CA GLN A 20 -7.14 -1.86 1.75
C GLN A 20 -6.57 -2.03 0.34
N LYS A 21 -6.62 -0.98 -0.50
CA LYS A 21 -6.05 -1.00 -1.86
C LYS A 21 -4.53 -1.19 -1.86
N GLN A 22 -3.82 -0.57 -0.91
CA GLN A 22 -2.37 -0.75 -0.76
C GLN A 22 -2.03 -2.18 -0.35
N LEU A 23 -2.81 -2.76 0.55
CA LEU A 23 -2.61 -4.13 1.01
C LEU A 23 -2.92 -5.15 -0.10
N ALA A 24 -3.98 -4.94 -0.87
CA ALA A 24 -4.33 -5.79 -2.00
C ALA A 24 -3.23 -5.80 -3.09
N LEU A 25 -2.54 -4.67 -3.31
CA LEU A 25 -1.39 -4.60 -4.23
C LEU A 25 -0.23 -5.50 -3.79
N LEU A 26 -0.05 -5.66 -2.47
CA LEU A 26 0.95 -6.57 -1.89
C LEU A 26 0.42 -8.00 -1.72
N GLY A 27 -0.80 -8.31 -2.21
CA GLY A 27 -1.43 -9.62 -2.02
C GLY A 27 -1.94 -9.90 -0.60
N VAL A 28 -1.95 -8.88 0.27
CA VAL A 28 -2.35 -9.04 1.67
C VAL A 28 -3.88 -9.03 1.76
N PRO A 29 -4.50 -10.13 2.25
CA PRO A 29 -5.94 -10.20 2.40
C PRO A 29 -6.45 -9.20 3.44
N TRP A 30 -7.62 -8.63 3.20
CA TRP A 30 -8.32 -7.78 4.15
C TRP A 30 -9.36 -8.59 4.94
N PRO A 31 -9.41 -8.50 6.28
CA PRO A 31 -8.56 -7.68 7.16
C PRO A 31 -7.14 -8.26 7.29
N PRO A 32 -6.10 -7.40 7.37
CA PRO A 32 -4.73 -7.85 7.51
C PRO A 32 -4.55 -8.64 8.80
N LYS A 33 -3.96 -9.83 8.70
CA LYS A 33 -3.59 -10.63 9.86
C LYS A 33 -2.52 -9.90 10.68
N ARG A 34 -2.48 -10.15 11.99
CA ARG A 34 -1.40 -9.63 12.85
C ARG A 34 -0.06 -10.12 12.31
N GLY A 35 0.86 -9.20 12.04
CA GLY A 35 2.18 -9.53 11.48
C GLY A 35 2.26 -9.65 9.97
N TRP A 36 1.22 -9.30 9.20
CA TRP A 36 1.21 -9.35 7.73
C TRP A 36 2.42 -8.70 7.05
N LYS A 37 3.02 -7.69 7.68
CA LYS A 37 4.24 -7.04 7.16
C LYS A 37 5.33 -8.09 6.91
N HIS A 38 5.50 -9.05 7.82
CA HIS A 38 6.55 -10.07 7.70
C HIS A 38 6.34 -10.99 6.49
N ASP A 39 5.10 -11.11 6.00
CA ASP A 39 4.75 -11.93 4.83
C ASP A 39 5.15 -11.26 3.51
N VAL A 40 5.24 -9.93 3.51
CA VAL A 40 5.56 -9.12 2.32
C VAL A 40 6.95 -8.49 2.37
N LEU A 41 7.61 -8.49 3.53
CA LEU A 41 9.00 -8.06 3.64
C LEU A 41 9.87 -8.98 2.79
N ASP A 42 10.95 -8.43 2.23
CA ASP A 42 11.90 -9.18 1.37
C ASP A 42 11.26 -9.71 0.07
N THR A 43 10.02 -9.32 -0.22
CA THR A 43 9.33 -9.73 -1.46
C THR A 43 9.65 -8.75 -2.59
N GLU A 44 10.02 -9.29 -3.74
CA GLU A 44 10.12 -8.50 -4.96
C GLU A 44 8.75 -8.25 -5.58
N ILE A 45 8.37 -6.98 -5.67
CA ILE A 45 7.17 -6.54 -6.38
C ILE A 45 7.54 -5.84 -7.69
N PRO A 46 6.65 -5.87 -8.69
CA PRO A 46 6.79 -5.07 -9.90
C PRO A 46 6.82 -3.57 -9.58
N ASP A 47 7.57 -2.80 -10.36
CA ASP A 47 7.64 -1.33 -10.20
C ASP A 47 6.28 -0.65 -10.37
N ASP A 48 5.39 -1.21 -11.18
CA ASP A 48 4.01 -0.71 -11.33
C ASP A 48 3.20 -0.84 -10.02
N VAL A 49 3.34 -1.98 -9.34
CA VAL A 49 2.73 -2.23 -8.02
C VAL A 49 3.29 -1.27 -6.98
N ALA A 50 4.62 -1.10 -6.98
CA ALA A 50 5.29 -0.14 -6.10
C ALA A 50 4.78 1.29 -6.34
N ARG A 51 4.67 1.72 -7.60
CA ARG A 51 4.17 3.05 -7.96
C ARG A 51 2.72 3.23 -7.53
N ALA A 52 1.85 2.26 -7.80
CA ALA A 52 0.45 2.29 -7.37
C ALA A 52 0.34 2.39 -5.83
N PHE A 53 1.19 1.68 -5.10
CA PHE A 53 1.26 1.74 -3.63
C PHE A 53 1.62 3.15 -3.14
N GLN A 54 2.60 3.79 -3.75
CA GLN A 54 3.07 5.14 -3.41
C GLN A 54 2.00 6.19 -3.72
N VAL A 55 1.34 6.08 -4.87
CA VAL A 55 0.23 6.96 -5.25
C VAL A 55 -0.88 6.90 -4.20
N LEU A 56 -1.28 5.69 -3.78
CA LEU A 56 -2.33 5.51 -2.76
C LEU A 56 -1.95 6.06 -1.37
N ALA A 57 -0.66 6.09 -1.03
CA ALA A 57 -0.16 6.69 0.21
C ALA A 57 -0.25 8.22 0.20
N GLY A 58 0.12 8.84 -0.92
CA GLY A 58 0.08 10.30 -1.11
C GLY A 58 -1.32 10.86 -1.40
N HIS A 59 -2.26 10.03 -1.87
CA HIS A 59 -3.59 10.45 -2.28
C HIS A 59 -4.59 10.61 -1.12
N ARG A 60 -4.16 11.28 -0.04
CA ARG A 60 -5.07 11.87 0.95
C ARG A 60 -4.90 13.39 1.05
N SER A 61 -4.93 14.03 -0.10
CA SER A 61 -5.55 15.35 -0.28
C SER A 61 -6.27 15.33 -1.61
N SER A 62 -7.58 15.58 -1.58
CA SER A 62 -8.50 15.69 -2.72
C SER A 62 -9.12 14.37 -3.23
N GLY A 63 -10.39 14.17 -2.88
CA GLY A 63 -11.41 13.82 -3.86
C GLY A 63 -11.39 12.40 -4.44
N GLN A 64 -12.22 11.55 -3.86
CA GLN A 64 -12.99 10.56 -4.60
C GLN A 64 -13.84 11.29 -5.66
N GLY A 65 -13.29 11.50 -6.84
CA GLY A 65 -14.06 11.71 -8.08
C GLY A 65 -14.14 10.36 -8.79
N GLN A 66 -15.12 9.53 -8.41
CA GLN A 66 -15.55 8.44 -9.27
C GLN A 66 -16.27 9.07 -10.47
N ALA A 67 -15.78 8.79 -11.68
CA ALA A 67 -16.57 8.91 -12.88
C ALA A 67 -17.83 8.03 -12.71
N GLY A 68 -19.00 8.66 -12.80
CA GLY A 68 -20.29 8.00 -12.72
C GLY A 68 -21.31 8.79 -13.53
N ALA A 69 -21.46 8.36 -14.79
CA ALA A 69 -22.53 8.60 -15.77
C ALA A 69 -22.85 10.04 -16.18
#